data_AF-A0A1I4Z4F4-F1
#
_entry.id   AF-A0A1I4Z4F4-F1
#
_cell.length_a   1.000
_cell.length_b   1.000
_cell.length_c   1.000
_cell.angle_alpha   90.00
_cell.angle_beta   90.00
_cell.angle_gamma   90.00
#
_symmetry.space_group_name_H-M   'P 1'
#
loop_
_entity.id
_entity.type
_entity.pdbx_description
1 polymer ?
#
loop_
_entity_poly.entity_id
_entity_poly.type
_entity_poly.pdbx_seq_one_letter_code
_entity_poly.pdbx_strand_id
1 'polypeptide(L)'
;MRELGEALDHLHGQEIPEEPTQHQRTPPRRYRTISRSAHAFEFCLPKAAKAVPIGHDWLHEIRCDGYHLHVGRKGEAVRLITKNGHEATLKNREQQFIIDGEAVVLGVDGASDFNALHSSQHDDEVQLYAFHILALDGEDLRRFP
;
A
#
# COMPACT_ATOMS: atom_id res chain seq x y z
N MET A 1 -15.35 -1.70 0.26
CA MET A 1 -15.11 -1.87 1.70
C MET A 1 -15.25 -3.34 2.06
N ARG A 2 -16.43 -3.98 1.92
CA ARG A 2 -16.59 -5.45 2.10
C ARG A 2 -15.60 -6.31 1.29
N GLU A 3 -15.31 -5.94 0.03
CA GLU A 3 -14.34 -6.66 -0.81
C GLU A 3 -12.88 -6.57 -0.33
N LEU A 4 -12.56 -5.62 0.55
CA LEU A 4 -11.20 -5.47 1.10
C LEU A 4 -10.96 -6.45 2.25
N GLY A 5 -11.94 -6.62 3.15
CA GLY A 5 -11.86 -7.61 4.23
C GLY A 5 -11.84 -9.04 3.69
N GLU A 6 -12.74 -9.37 2.76
CA GLU A 6 -12.79 -10.72 2.15
C GLU A 6 -11.45 -11.11 1.47
N ALA A 7 -10.68 -10.12 1.01
CA ALA A 7 -9.35 -10.31 0.45
C ALA A 7 -8.24 -10.55 1.49
N LEU A 8 -8.45 -10.25 2.78
CA LEU A 8 -7.45 -10.38 3.84
C LEU A 8 -7.57 -11.68 4.66
N ASP A 9 -8.74 -12.33 4.66
CA ASP A 9 -9.01 -13.60 5.36
C ASP A 9 -8.02 -14.73 5.11
N HIS A 10 -7.46 -14.76 3.91
CA HIS A 10 -6.58 -15.82 3.44
C HIS A 10 -5.11 -15.64 3.88
N LEU A 11 -4.79 -14.60 4.67
CA LEU A 11 -3.43 -14.23 5.10
C LEU A 11 -2.99 -14.85 6.45
N HIS A 12 -3.83 -15.65 7.10
CA HIS A 12 -3.63 -16.19 8.47
C HIS A 12 -2.56 -17.30 8.64
N GLY A 13 -1.70 -17.52 7.64
CA GLY A 13 -0.71 -18.61 7.65
C GLY A 13 0.67 -18.23 7.13
N GLN A 14 1.60 -18.01 8.05
CA GLN A 14 3.05 -18.32 7.97
C GLN A 14 4.09 -17.22 7.60
N GLU A 15 5.32 -17.53 8.02
CA GLU A 15 6.51 -16.73 8.34
C GLU A 15 7.21 -15.96 7.21
N ILE A 16 8.03 -14.98 7.64
CA ILE A 16 8.80 -14.01 6.84
C ILE A 16 10.19 -14.57 6.45
N PRO A 17 10.56 -14.62 5.16
CA PRO A 17 11.97 -14.75 4.76
C PRO A 17 12.58 -13.38 4.38
N GLU A 18 13.84 -13.17 4.78
CA GLU A 18 14.63 -11.95 4.52
C GLU A 18 15.20 -11.85 3.09
N GLU A 19 15.44 -10.62 2.61
CA GLU A 19 15.91 -10.30 1.24
C GLU A 19 17.22 -9.45 1.25
N PRO A 20 18.17 -9.67 0.32
CA PRO A 20 19.45 -8.95 0.28
C PRO A 20 19.47 -7.71 -0.64
N THR A 21 20.35 -6.76 -0.30
CA THR A 21 20.53 -5.41 -0.86
C THR A 21 21.33 -5.32 -2.17
N GLN A 22 21.06 -4.33 -3.05
CA GLN A 22 22.12 -3.65 -3.82
C GLN A 22 21.76 -2.26 -4.43
N HIS A 23 22.82 -1.48 -4.71
CA HIS A 23 22.89 -0.02 -4.90
C HIS A 23 22.70 0.55 -6.34
N GLN A 24 22.41 1.86 -6.33
CA GLN A 24 22.12 2.91 -7.32
C GLN A 24 22.92 3.01 -8.65
N ARG A 25 22.30 3.68 -9.67
CA ARG A 25 22.80 4.84 -10.46
C ARG A 25 21.74 5.40 -11.45
N THR A 26 21.64 6.74 -11.60
CA THR A 26 20.58 7.47 -12.35
C THR A 26 21.01 8.01 -13.74
N PRO A 27 20.16 7.90 -14.80
CA PRO A 27 20.25 8.66 -16.05
C PRO A 27 19.05 9.66 -16.23
N PRO A 28 19.04 10.54 -17.27
CA PRO A 28 18.34 11.82 -17.24
C PRO A 28 16.81 11.74 -17.39
N ARG A 29 16.13 12.84 -17.00
CA ARG A 29 14.66 13.04 -17.01
C ARG A 29 14.06 12.79 -18.40
N ARG A 30 13.53 11.58 -18.59
CA ARG A 30 12.46 11.25 -19.55
C ARG A 30 11.33 10.66 -18.73
N TYR A 31 10.13 11.22 -18.87
CA TYR A 31 8.91 10.65 -18.31
C TYR A 31 8.72 9.27 -18.93
N ARG A 32 8.66 8.24 -18.08
CA ARG A 32 8.64 6.84 -18.50
C ARG A 32 7.22 6.35 -18.31
N THR A 33 6.49 6.20 -19.42
CA THR A 33 5.18 5.55 -19.41
C THR A 33 5.33 4.12 -18.89
N ILE A 34 4.61 3.79 -17.81
CA ILE A 34 4.57 2.48 -17.19
C ILE A 34 3.31 1.74 -17.67
N SER A 35 3.54 0.69 -18.44
CA SER A 35 2.53 -0.33 -18.80
C SER A 35 2.40 -1.44 -17.73
N ARG A 36 3.14 -1.35 -16.62
CA ARG A 36 3.36 -2.46 -15.69
C ARG A 36 2.30 -2.56 -14.59
N SER A 37 2.02 -3.80 -14.19
CA SER A 37 1.17 -4.17 -13.06
C SER A 37 1.73 -3.64 -11.74
N ALA A 38 0.88 -3.49 -10.73
CA ALA A 38 1.29 -3.02 -9.41
C ALA A 38 2.32 -3.95 -8.69
N HIS A 39 2.52 -5.19 -9.17
CA HIS A 39 3.60 -6.08 -8.72
C HIS A 39 5.00 -5.61 -9.12
N ALA A 40 5.11 -4.66 -10.05
CA ALA A 40 6.40 -4.11 -10.47
C ALA A 40 6.93 -3.02 -9.52
N PHE A 41 6.21 -2.75 -8.42
CA PHE A 41 6.55 -1.77 -7.41
C PHE A 41 6.94 -2.49 -6.13
N GLU A 42 8.14 -2.19 -5.63
CA GLU A 42 8.62 -2.65 -4.33
C GLU A 42 8.05 -1.76 -3.23
N PHE A 43 7.75 -2.36 -2.08
CA PHE A 43 7.31 -1.63 -0.90
C PHE A 43 8.45 -0.80 -0.30
N CYS A 44 8.16 0.45 0.02
CA CYS A 44 9.10 1.29 0.77
C CYS A 44 8.97 0.96 2.26
N LEU A 45 9.97 0.27 2.82
CA LEU A 45 9.96 -0.10 4.23
C LEU A 45 10.57 1.00 5.10
N PRO A 46 9.91 1.36 6.22
CA PRO A 46 10.45 2.34 7.16
C PRO A 46 11.71 1.79 7.81
N LYS A 47 12.69 2.67 8.04
CA LYS A 47 13.90 2.34 8.78
C LYS A 47 13.74 2.74 10.24
N ALA A 48 13.97 1.79 11.15
CA ALA A 48 13.97 2.07 12.58
C ALA A 48 14.97 3.18 12.93
N ALA A 49 14.51 4.17 13.70
CA ALA A 49 15.29 5.30 14.17
C ALA A 49 15.09 5.51 15.68
N LYS A 50 16.12 6.03 16.36
CA LYS A 50 16.06 6.28 17.82
C LYS A 50 15.30 7.56 18.20
N ALA A 51 15.13 8.46 17.25
CA ALA A 51 14.45 9.73 17.45
C ALA A 51 13.68 10.09 16.19
N VAL A 52 12.56 10.79 16.37
CA VAL A 52 11.76 11.34 15.27
C VAL A 52 12.53 12.52 14.65
N PRO A 53 12.84 12.50 13.34
CA PRO A 53 13.48 13.62 12.69
C PRO A 53 12.63 14.90 12.75
N ILE A 54 13.29 16.05 12.80
CA ILE A 54 12.66 17.38 12.89
C ILE A 54 13.16 18.27 11.75
N GLY A 55 12.34 19.25 11.34
CA GLY A 55 12.68 20.24 10.32
C GLY A 55 11.68 20.28 9.17
N HIS A 56 11.84 21.24 8.26
CA HIS A 56 10.90 21.50 7.16
C HIS A 56 10.95 20.44 6.05
N ASP A 57 11.99 19.60 6.04
CA ASP A 57 12.16 18.52 5.05
C ASP A 57 11.45 17.22 5.48
N TRP A 58 10.74 17.23 6.62
CA TRP A 58 10.09 16.06 7.20
C TRP A 58 8.58 16.24 7.27
N LEU A 59 7.87 15.21 6.83
CA LEU A 59 6.45 15.01 7.08
C LEU A 59 6.31 13.89 8.13
N HIS A 60 5.32 14.03 9.00
CA HIS A 60 5.00 13.04 10.03
C HIS A 60 3.62 12.48 9.77
N GLU A 61 3.55 11.17 9.66
CA GLU A 61 2.31 10.43 9.47
C GLU A 61 2.03 9.57 10.70
N ILE A 62 0.75 9.33 10.98
CA ILE A 62 0.35 8.40 12.03
C ILE A 62 0.68 7.00 11.51
N ARG A 63 1.47 6.25 12.28
CA ARG A 63 1.66 4.83 12.00
C ARG A 63 0.39 4.08 12.40
N CYS A 64 -0.17 3.35 11.46
CA CYS A 64 -1.16 2.32 11.76
C CYS A 64 -0.46 0.95 11.82
N ASP A 65 -1.06 0.03 12.56
CA ASP A 65 -0.63 -1.37 12.59
C ASP A 65 -1.66 -2.18 11.78
N GLY A 66 -1.33 -2.48 10.53
CA GLY A 66 -2.19 -3.17 9.59
C GLY A 66 -1.43 -3.98 8.53
N TYR A 67 -2.06 -4.19 7.38
CA TYR A 67 -1.43 -4.86 6.23
C TYR A 67 -1.02 -3.84 5.15
N HIS A 68 0.29 -3.70 4.93
CA HIS A 68 0.85 -2.90 3.84
C HIS A 68 0.52 -3.54 2.48
N LEU A 69 -0.09 -2.77 1.58
CA LEU A 69 -0.54 -3.25 0.28
C LEU A 69 -0.51 -2.17 -0.81
N HIS A 70 -0.29 -2.59 -2.05
CA HIS A 70 -0.52 -1.73 -3.22
C HIS A 70 -1.92 -1.93 -3.77
N VAL A 71 -2.62 -0.85 -4.13
CA VAL A 71 -3.89 -0.89 -4.86
C VAL A 71 -3.67 -0.42 -6.28
N GLY A 72 -3.77 -1.35 -7.23
CA GLY A 72 -3.69 -1.04 -8.66
C GLY A 72 -5.07 -1.05 -9.31
N ARG A 73 -5.36 -0.05 -10.16
CA ARG A 73 -6.54 -0.06 -11.03
C ARG A 73 -6.13 0.03 -12.50
N LYS A 74 -6.85 -0.70 -13.36
CA LYS A 74 -6.81 -0.54 -14.82
C LYS A 74 -8.19 -0.78 -15.43
N GLY A 75 -8.82 0.27 -15.94
CA GLY A 75 -10.23 0.26 -16.29
C GLY A 75 -11.09 -0.11 -15.08
N GLU A 76 -12.09 -0.96 -15.28
CA GLU A 76 -12.97 -1.41 -14.20
C GLU A 76 -12.30 -2.41 -13.25
N ALA A 77 -11.15 -2.98 -13.60
CA ALA A 77 -10.46 -3.98 -12.77
C ALA A 77 -9.58 -3.32 -11.69
N VAL A 78 -9.77 -3.72 -10.44
CA VAL A 78 -8.92 -3.32 -9.31
C VAL A 78 -8.24 -4.55 -8.71
N ARG A 79 -6.96 -4.40 -8.39
CA ARG A 79 -6.11 -5.44 -7.83
C ARG A 79 -5.46 -4.93 -6.56
N LEU A 80 -5.68 -5.67 -5.49
CA LEU A 80 -4.99 -5.52 -4.22
C LEU A 80 -3.74 -6.40 -4.30
N ILE A 81 -2.58 -5.80 -4.16
CA ILE A 81 -1.32 -6.52 -4.13
C ILE A 81 -0.81 -6.43 -2.70
N THR A 82 -1.25 -7.41 -1.92
CA THR A 82 -0.55 -7.85 -0.72
C THR A 82 0.56 -8.83 -1.17
N LYS A 83 1.34 -9.38 -0.24
CA LYS A 83 2.32 -10.45 -0.57
C LYS A 83 1.73 -11.61 -1.41
N ASN A 84 0.41 -11.86 -1.36
CA ASN A 84 -0.25 -12.96 -2.10
C ASN A 84 -1.35 -12.56 -3.13
N GLY A 85 -1.78 -11.28 -3.21
CA GLY A 85 -2.59 -10.74 -4.33
C GLY A 85 -4.09 -11.14 -4.40
N HIS A 86 -4.98 -10.15 -4.51
CA HIS A 86 -6.45 -10.31 -4.64
C HIS A 86 -7.05 -9.32 -5.66
N GLU A 87 -8.25 -9.58 -6.17
CA GLU A 87 -8.97 -8.72 -7.14
C GLU A 87 -10.30 -8.23 -6.56
N ALA A 88 -10.62 -6.94 -6.77
CA ALA A 88 -11.83 -6.27 -6.29
C ALA A 88 -12.31 -5.24 -7.35
N THR A 89 -13.47 -4.61 -7.15
CA THR A 89 -13.99 -3.56 -8.04
C THR A 89 -14.16 -2.25 -7.29
N LEU A 90 -13.45 -1.18 -7.71
CA LEU A 90 -13.52 0.12 -7.06
C LEU A 90 -14.10 1.18 -8.00
N LYS A 91 -15.15 1.88 -7.56
CA LYS A 91 -15.73 3.00 -8.31
C LYS A 91 -14.93 4.28 -8.03
N ASN A 92 -14.03 4.62 -8.95
CA ASN A 92 -13.30 5.90 -8.95
C ASN A 92 -13.45 6.57 -10.33
N ARG A 93 -13.25 7.89 -10.43
CA ARG A 93 -13.17 8.59 -11.72
C ARG A 93 -11.91 8.18 -12.49
N GLU A 94 -10.79 8.03 -11.78
CA GLU A 94 -9.52 7.65 -12.38
C GLU A 94 -9.49 6.16 -12.66
N GLN A 95 -9.25 5.82 -13.93
CA GLN A 95 -9.35 4.46 -14.44
C GLN A 95 -7.99 3.74 -14.43
N GLN A 96 -6.89 4.44 -14.14
CA GLN A 96 -5.57 3.84 -14.07
C GLN A 96 -4.71 4.48 -12.99
N PHE A 97 -4.41 3.72 -11.93
CA PHE A 97 -3.53 4.19 -10.85
C PHE A 97 -2.87 3.04 -10.12
N ILE A 98 -1.82 3.36 -9.36
CA ILE A 98 -1.21 2.49 -8.37
C ILE A 98 -1.01 3.32 -7.10
N ILE A 99 -1.61 2.89 -6.01
CA ILE A 99 -1.56 3.53 -4.69
C ILE A 99 -0.82 2.61 -3.74
N ASP A 100 -0.05 3.20 -2.84
CA ASP A 100 0.50 2.54 -1.65
C ASP A 100 -0.31 2.94 -0.42
N GLY A 101 -0.57 1.96 0.44
CA GLY A 101 -1.43 2.14 1.58
C GLY A 101 -1.43 0.97 2.55
N GLU A 102 -2.20 1.14 3.62
CA GLU A 102 -2.36 0.15 4.68
C GLU A 102 -3.84 -0.20 4.87
N ALA A 103 -4.16 -1.49 4.90
CA ALA A 103 -5.46 -1.96 5.35
C ALA A 103 -5.49 -2.03 6.87
N VAL A 104 -6.50 -1.39 7.47
CA VAL A 104 -6.64 -1.26 8.92
C VAL A 104 -8.08 -1.51 9.36
N VAL A 105 -8.24 -2.05 10.57
CA VAL A 105 -9.48 -1.93 11.35
C VAL A 105 -9.20 -0.96 12.47
N LEU A 106 -10.15 -0.07 12.78
CA LEU A 106 -10.00 0.89 13.88
C LEU A 106 -10.83 0.47 15.08
N GLY A 107 -10.23 0.54 16.26
CA GLY A 107 -10.92 0.42 17.53
C GLY A 107 -11.78 1.64 17.83
N VAL A 108 -12.53 1.57 18.94
CA VAL A 108 -13.45 2.62 19.38
C VAL A 108 -12.77 3.96 19.71
N ASP A 109 -11.47 3.93 20.01
CA ASP A 109 -10.62 5.09 20.27
C ASP A 109 -9.97 5.66 19.00
N GLY A 110 -10.22 5.04 17.84
CA GLY A 110 -9.62 5.39 16.56
C GLY A 110 -8.20 4.88 16.35
N ALA A 111 -7.64 4.11 17.30
CA ALA A 111 -6.37 3.42 17.10
C ALA A 111 -6.56 2.19 16.20
N SER A 112 -5.54 1.83 15.43
CA SER A 112 -5.57 0.60 14.64
C SER A 112 -5.58 -0.63 15.55
N ASP A 113 -6.52 -1.54 15.32
CA ASP A 113 -6.61 -2.83 16.01
C ASP A 113 -6.18 -3.96 15.05
N PHE A 114 -4.90 -4.31 15.12
CA PHE A 114 -4.33 -5.37 14.30
C PHE A 114 -4.95 -6.74 14.60
N ASN A 115 -5.36 -7.01 15.84
CA ASN A 115 -5.96 -8.30 16.17
C ASN A 115 -7.35 -8.42 15.57
N ALA A 116 -8.14 -7.34 15.59
CA ALA A 116 -9.43 -7.31 14.93
C ALA A 116 -9.28 -7.52 13.42
N LEU A 117 -8.31 -6.83 12.78
CA LEU A 117 -7.97 -7.04 11.38
C LEU A 117 -7.52 -8.48 11.08
N HIS A 118 -6.68 -9.05 11.94
CA HIS A 118 -6.16 -10.42 11.86
C HIS A 118 -7.13 -11.48 12.40
N SER A 119 -8.38 -11.11 12.69
CA SER A 119 -9.37 -12.07 13.17
C SER A 119 -10.31 -12.54 12.07
N SER A 120 -10.34 -11.85 10.92
CA SER A 120 -11.29 -12.11 9.84
C SER A 120 -12.77 -11.92 10.20
N GLN A 121 -13.05 -11.37 11.38
CA GLN A 121 -14.42 -11.23 11.89
C GLN A 121 -15.02 -9.83 11.64
N HIS A 122 -14.18 -8.90 11.17
CA HIS A 122 -14.51 -7.48 11.00
C HIS A 122 -14.19 -6.98 9.58
N ASP A 123 -14.31 -7.88 8.60
CA ASP A 123 -13.96 -7.64 7.20
C ASP A 123 -14.70 -6.46 6.55
N ASP A 124 -15.95 -6.24 6.96
CA ASP A 124 -16.76 -5.13 6.51
C ASP A 124 -16.32 -3.77 7.10
N GLU A 125 -15.53 -3.80 8.16
CA GLU A 125 -14.97 -2.62 8.84
C GLU A 125 -13.58 -2.23 8.31
N VAL A 126 -12.94 -3.07 7.48
CA VAL A 126 -11.59 -2.82 6.96
C VAL A 126 -11.57 -1.59 6.06
N GLN A 127 -10.62 -0.69 6.34
CA GLN A 127 -10.40 0.56 5.60
C GLN A 127 -9.02 0.60 4.98
N LEU A 128 -8.91 1.27 3.82
CA LEU A 128 -7.62 1.59 3.20
C LEU A 128 -7.18 2.99 3.61
N TYR A 129 -6.02 3.08 4.24
CA TYR A 129 -5.32 4.32 4.51
C TYR A 129 -4.21 4.48 3.45
N ALA A 130 -4.51 5.25 2.41
CA ALA A 130 -3.58 5.52 1.32
C ALA A 130 -2.64 6.68 1.70
N PHE A 131 -1.33 6.48 1.55
CA PHE A 131 -0.33 7.51 1.87
C PHE A 131 0.56 7.87 0.69
N HIS A 132 0.58 7.08 -0.39
CA HIS A 132 1.37 7.43 -1.57
C HIS A 132 0.69 7.02 -2.87
N ILE A 133 0.86 7.83 -3.92
CA ILE A 133 0.46 7.47 -5.28
C ILE A 133 1.71 7.18 -6.11
N LEU A 134 1.88 5.92 -6.50
CA LEU A 134 3.06 5.44 -7.21
C LEU A 134 2.95 5.66 -8.73
N ALA A 135 1.73 5.59 -9.25
CA ALA A 135 1.45 5.84 -10.66
C ALA A 135 0.02 6.36 -10.88
N LEU A 136 -0.16 7.20 -11.89
CA LEU A 136 -1.46 7.74 -12.31
C LEU A 136 -1.47 7.89 -13.83
N ASP A 137 -2.54 7.45 -14.49
CA ASP A 137 -2.73 7.54 -15.95
C ASP A 137 -1.54 6.99 -16.77
N GLY A 138 -0.87 5.98 -16.22
CA GLY A 138 0.30 5.35 -16.85
C GLY A 138 1.62 6.07 -16.63
N GLU A 139 1.66 7.15 -15.84
CA GLU A 139 2.89 7.86 -15.48
C GLU A 139 3.47 7.37 -14.14
N ASP A 140 4.80 7.17 -14.05
CA ASP A 140 5.51 6.86 -12.80
C ASP A 140 5.70 8.12 -11.96
N LEU A 141 5.11 8.15 -10.77
CA LEU A 141 5.12 9.31 -9.89
C LEU A 141 6.19 9.24 -8.79
N ARG A 142 6.89 8.11 -8.61
CA ARG A 142 7.88 7.93 -7.51
C ARG A 142 9.08 8.86 -7.54
N ARG A 143 9.27 9.58 -8.65
CA ARG A 143 10.38 10.54 -8.81
C ARG A 143 10.00 11.95 -8.35
N PHE A 144 8.77 12.14 -7.90
CA PHE A 144 8.28 13.40 -7.39
C PHE A 144 8.16 13.35 -5.86
N PRO A 145 8.32 14.50 -5.19
CA PRO A 145 7.98 14.64 -3.77
C PRO A 145 6.49 14.40 -3.53
#